data_AF-X1BCR5-F1
#
_entry.id   AF-X1BCR5-F1
#
_cell.length_a   1.000
_cell.length_b   1.000
_cell.length_c   1.000
_cell.angle_alpha   90.00
_cell.angle_beta   90.00
_cell.angle_gamma   90.00
#
_symmetry.space_group_name_H-M   'P 1'
#
loop_
_entity.id
_entity.type
_entity.pdbx_description
1 polymer ?
#
loop_
_entity_poly.entity_id
_entity_poly.type
_entity_poly.pdbx_seq_one_letter_code
_entity_poly.pdbx_strand_id
1 'polypeptide(L)'
;GTMTPSSSRYCVTGISPLTGIWGESTSGGFFPIALKKCGYDAIVVTGEADKPKFIVIDNGKIEINDADSIWGKNTRETITSVRALLNDEKFRVACIGKGGENLVKYAAIINDEGRAAGRCGLGAVMGKKKLKAIAIKGNQPIEYFDKEELRIQGKDTLGKILIPFATNLFAHYGTLIYTDMGMVIGDVPANYFTSTEFIAENLTGRALKEQYVVLKYACSGCAIGCGRKTLFEMDGKEIEVDGPEYETAAAFGPMCGVLNFEPIIKANHMCNLDGVDTISSGVSISF
;
A
#
# COMPACT_ATOMS: atom_id res chain seq x y z
N GLY A 1 -8.49 -11.23 9.22
CA GLY A 1 -8.74 -12.66 8.96
C GLY A 1 -10.12 -13.08 9.41
N THR A 2 -10.61 -12.47 10.49
CA THR A 2 -11.94 -12.66 11.07
C THR A 2 -13.02 -11.93 10.26
N MET A 3 -14.28 -12.08 10.69
CA MET A 3 -15.42 -11.26 10.23
C MET A 3 -15.43 -9.84 10.82
N THR A 4 -14.47 -9.49 11.67
CA THR A 4 -14.34 -8.15 12.25
C THR A 4 -14.12 -7.14 11.13
N PRO A 5 -14.93 -6.06 11.05
CA PRO A 5 -14.76 -5.04 10.01
C PRO A 5 -13.34 -4.48 9.97
N SER A 6 -12.82 -4.26 8.75
CA SER A 6 -11.50 -3.63 8.52
C SER A 6 -10.29 -4.38 9.12
N SER A 7 -10.41 -5.68 9.42
CA SER A 7 -9.36 -6.52 10.02
C SER A 7 -8.42 -7.23 9.01
N SER A 8 -8.18 -6.61 7.87
CA SER A 8 -7.30 -7.11 6.78
C SER A 8 -6.00 -6.32 6.69
N ARG A 9 -5.35 -6.13 7.84
CA ARG A 9 -4.03 -5.49 7.95
C ARG A 9 -2.96 -6.51 8.30
N TYR A 10 -1.73 -6.25 7.86
CA TYR A 10 -0.52 -6.87 8.41
C TYR A 10 0.54 -5.80 8.68
N CYS A 11 1.55 -6.20 9.43
CA CYS A 11 2.72 -5.39 9.71
C CYS A 11 3.97 -6.12 9.19
N VAL A 12 4.91 -5.34 8.66
CA VAL A 12 6.29 -5.76 8.42
C VAL A 12 7.14 -5.04 9.45
N THR A 13 8.03 -5.78 10.12
CA THR A 13 8.89 -5.25 11.18
C THR A 13 10.34 -5.64 10.98
N GLY A 14 11.24 -4.82 11.53
CA GLY A 14 12.68 -5.06 11.48
C GLY A 14 13.47 -3.83 11.93
N ILE A 15 14.79 -3.89 11.81
CA ILE A 15 15.63 -2.70 12.02
C ILE A 15 15.61 -1.88 10.73
N SER A 16 15.12 -0.65 10.83
CA SER A 16 15.02 0.29 9.71
C SER A 16 16.42 0.68 9.22
N PRO A 17 16.74 0.49 7.92
CA PRO A 17 18.05 0.87 7.37
C PRO A 17 18.22 2.39 7.25
N LEU A 18 17.13 3.17 7.35
CA LEU A 18 17.14 4.63 7.34
C LEU A 18 17.50 5.21 8.70
N THR A 19 16.94 4.64 9.77
CA THR A 19 17.01 5.24 11.12
C THR A 19 17.88 4.45 12.09
N GLY A 20 18.20 3.18 11.80
CA GLY A 20 18.98 2.31 12.68
C GLY A 20 18.23 1.78 13.91
N ILE A 21 16.94 2.11 14.07
CA ILE A 21 16.09 1.67 15.18
C ILE A 21 14.99 0.71 14.69
N TRP A 22 14.15 0.25 15.62
CA TRP A 22 12.95 -0.54 15.28
C TRP A 22 12.06 0.20 14.29
N GLY A 23 11.71 -0.47 13.20
CA GLY A 23 10.79 -0.02 12.17
C GLY A 23 9.59 -0.96 12.09
N GLU A 24 8.42 -0.36 11.94
CA GLU A 24 7.14 -1.04 11.80
C GLU A 24 6.35 -0.33 10.70
N SER A 25 5.92 -1.10 9.69
CA SER A 25 5.20 -0.59 8.54
C SER A 25 3.98 -1.46 8.28
N THR A 26 2.82 -0.82 8.13
CA THR A 26 1.54 -1.54 8.00
C THR A 26 0.98 -1.43 6.59
N SER A 27 0.39 -2.51 6.11
CA SER A 27 -0.31 -2.53 4.83
C SER A 27 -1.63 -3.30 4.94
N GLY A 28 -2.53 -3.01 4.00
CA GLY A 28 -3.85 -3.62 3.92
C GLY A 28 -3.98 -4.57 2.73
N GLY A 29 -5.17 -4.61 2.13
CA GLY A 29 -5.46 -5.38 0.93
C GLY A 29 -6.00 -6.78 1.23
N PHE A 30 -5.53 -7.75 0.47
CA PHE A 30 -5.98 -9.15 0.52
C PHE A 30 -4.86 -10.12 0.89
N PHE A 31 -3.60 -9.72 0.71
CA PHE A 31 -2.41 -10.45 1.15
C PHE A 31 -2.49 -11.03 2.58
N PRO A 32 -2.82 -10.25 3.63
CA PRO A 32 -2.87 -10.78 5.00
C PRO A 32 -3.92 -11.87 5.21
N ILE A 33 -5.03 -11.81 4.47
CA ILE A 33 -6.10 -12.81 4.56
C ILE A 33 -5.64 -14.12 3.92
N ALA A 34 -4.90 -14.05 2.81
CA ALA A 34 -4.33 -15.24 2.19
C ALA A 34 -3.36 -15.95 3.15
N LEU A 35 -2.52 -15.21 3.87
CA LEU A 35 -1.59 -15.77 4.87
C LEU A 35 -2.33 -16.52 5.99
N LYS A 36 -3.34 -15.86 6.59
CA LYS A 36 -4.15 -16.50 7.64
C LYS A 36 -4.87 -17.75 7.13
N LYS A 37 -5.34 -17.76 5.88
CA LYS A 37 -5.96 -18.94 5.24
C LYS A 37 -4.97 -20.03 4.79
N CYS A 38 -3.67 -19.81 4.94
CA CYS A 38 -2.66 -20.88 4.85
C CYS A 38 -2.35 -21.50 6.23
N GLY A 39 -2.95 -21.00 7.31
CA GLY A 39 -2.69 -21.48 8.67
C GLY A 39 -1.52 -20.80 9.37
N TYR A 40 -0.98 -19.70 8.82
CA TYR A 40 0.15 -18.97 9.41
C TYR A 40 -0.27 -17.60 9.92
N ASP A 41 0.34 -17.17 11.03
CA ASP A 41 0.20 -15.83 11.59
C ASP A 41 1.31 -14.87 11.16
N ALA A 42 2.51 -15.42 10.93
CA ALA A 42 3.69 -14.63 10.60
C ALA A 42 4.65 -15.41 9.70
N ILE A 43 5.49 -14.67 8.98
CA ILE A 43 6.63 -15.19 8.23
C ILE A 43 7.87 -14.49 8.79
N VAL A 44 8.87 -15.27 9.22
CA VAL A 44 10.15 -14.74 9.69
C VAL A 44 11.23 -15.13 8.68
N VAL A 45 11.83 -14.13 8.03
CA VAL A 45 12.90 -14.35 7.04
C VAL A 45 14.25 -14.00 7.67
N THR A 46 15.07 -15.01 7.89
CA THR A 46 16.45 -14.88 8.39
C THR A 46 17.46 -15.12 7.27
N GLY A 47 18.72 -14.74 7.48
CA GLY A 47 19.78 -14.89 6.49
C GLY A 47 19.61 -14.01 5.24
N GLU A 48 20.38 -14.32 4.21
CA GLU A 48 20.39 -13.70 2.88
C GLU A 48 20.64 -14.83 1.85
N ALA A 49 19.98 -14.78 0.70
CA ALA A 49 20.19 -15.76 -0.36
C ALA A 49 21.39 -15.41 -1.25
N ASP A 50 22.03 -16.41 -1.85
CA ASP A 50 23.15 -16.19 -2.78
C ASP A 50 22.72 -15.54 -4.10
N LYS A 51 21.49 -15.84 -4.55
CA LYS A 51 20.86 -15.29 -5.75
C LYS A 51 19.41 -14.87 -5.47
N PRO A 52 18.78 -14.03 -6.33
CA PRO A 52 17.38 -13.63 -6.17
C PRO A 52 16.43 -14.81 -5.97
N LYS A 53 15.56 -14.71 -4.95
CA LYS A 53 14.53 -15.70 -4.62
C LYS A 53 13.14 -15.09 -4.53
N PHE A 54 12.12 -15.91 -4.71
CA PHE A 54 10.76 -15.63 -4.26
C PHE A 54 10.17 -16.83 -3.52
N ILE A 55 9.34 -16.57 -2.52
CA ILE A 55 8.72 -17.60 -1.68
C ILE A 55 7.29 -17.82 -2.16
N VAL A 56 6.87 -19.08 -2.26
CA VAL A 56 5.49 -19.48 -2.55
C VAL A 56 4.93 -20.21 -1.33
N ILE A 57 3.74 -19.82 -0.90
CA ILE A 57 2.98 -20.47 0.16
C ILE A 57 1.61 -20.84 -0.42
N ASP A 58 1.42 -22.11 -0.75
CA ASP A 58 0.16 -22.65 -1.29
C ASP A 58 -0.47 -23.60 -0.28
N ASN A 59 -1.53 -23.15 0.40
CA ASN A 59 -2.30 -23.92 1.38
C ASN A 59 -1.45 -24.62 2.46
N GLY A 60 -0.35 -24.00 2.88
CA GLY A 60 0.58 -24.54 3.88
C GLY A 60 1.85 -25.17 3.30
N LYS A 61 1.90 -25.43 1.98
CA LYS A 61 3.13 -25.87 1.32
C LYS A 61 4.01 -24.67 1.01
N ILE A 62 5.26 -24.71 1.48
CA ILE A 62 6.24 -23.62 1.29
C ILE A 62 7.31 -24.06 0.28
N GLU A 63 7.56 -23.23 -0.71
CA GLU A 63 8.61 -23.42 -1.71
C GLU A 63 9.42 -22.13 -1.89
N ILE A 64 10.74 -22.28 -2.09
CA ILE A 64 11.65 -21.16 -2.36
C ILE A 64 12.16 -21.32 -3.79
N ASN A 65 11.79 -20.38 -4.65
CA ASN A 65 12.02 -20.44 -6.08
C ASN A 65 13.02 -19.37 -6.52
N ASP A 66 13.65 -19.58 -7.67
CA ASP A 66 14.57 -18.62 -8.29
C ASP A 66 13.81 -17.42 -8.85
N ALA A 67 14.31 -16.21 -8.61
CA ALA A 67 13.68 -14.96 -9.04
C ALA A 67 14.49 -14.20 -10.10
N ASP A 68 15.51 -14.81 -10.71
CA ASP A 68 16.38 -14.16 -11.71
C ASP A 68 15.58 -13.53 -12.86
N SER A 69 14.50 -14.19 -13.31
CA SER A 69 13.64 -13.71 -14.42
C SER A 69 12.69 -12.57 -14.04
N ILE A 70 12.56 -12.25 -12.75
CA ILE A 70 11.70 -11.19 -12.23
C ILE A 70 12.47 -10.11 -11.47
N TRP A 71 13.75 -10.31 -11.17
CA TRP A 71 14.63 -9.27 -10.65
C TRP A 71 14.78 -8.13 -11.67
N GLY A 72 14.79 -6.89 -11.22
CA GLY A 72 14.80 -5.69 -12.09
C GLY A 72 13.43 -5.24 -12.58
N LYS A 73 12.38 -6.08 -12.45
CA LYS A 73 11.01 -5.69 -12.81
C LYS A 73 10.40 -4.75 -11.78
N ASN A 74 9.51 -3.87 -12.23
CA ASN A 74 8.72 -3.05 -11.32
C ASN A 74 7.71 -3.92 -10.53
N THR A 75 7.07 -3.36 -9.50
CA THR A 75 6.16 -4.11 -8.60
C THR A 75 4.97 -4.70 -9.35
N ARG A 76 4.35 -3.96 -10.27
CA ARG A 76 3.20 -4.44 -11.06
C ARG A 76 3.59 -5.59 -11.97
N GLU A 77 4.67 -5.44 -12.72
CA GLU A 77 5.27 -6.48 -13.56
C GLU A 77 5.66 -7.72 -12.75
N THR A 78 6.18 -7.53 -11.53
CA THR A 78 6.55 -8.61 -10.62
C THR A 78 5.32 -9.40 -10.21
N ILE A 79 4.25 -8.73 -9.77
CA ILE A 79 2.99 -9.38 -9.37
C ILE A 79 2.43 -10.20 -10.54
N THR A 80 2.33 -9.61 -11.74
CA THR A 80 1.86 -10.31 -12.95
C THR A 80 2.77 -11.48 -13.32
N SER A 81 4.09 -11.29 -13.30
CA SER A 81 5.05 -12.34 -13.65
C SER A 81 5.00 -13.52 -12.68
N VAL A 82 4.88 -13.26 -11.39
CA VAL A 82 4.77 -14.32 -10.37
C VAL A 82 3.51 -15.14 -10.57
N ARG A 83 2.36 -14.51 -10.82
CA ARG A 83 1.11 -15.22 -11.12
C ARG A 83 1.19 -16.04 -12.39
N ALA A 84 1.82 -15.51 -13.45
CA ALA A 84 2.04 -16.22 -14.70
C ALA A 84 2.99 -17.44 -14.51
N LEU A 85 4.09 -17.28 -13.76
CA LEU A 85 5.01 -18.38 -13.43
C LEU A 85 4.32 -19.51 -12.65
N LEU A 86 3.37 -19.15 -11.79
CA LEU A 86 2.57 -20.11 -11.01
C LEU A 86 1.32 -20.59 -11.73
N ASN A 87 1.02 -20.03 -12.91
CA ASN A 87 -0.20 -20.26 -13.70
C ASN A 87 -1.49 -20.14 -12.86
N ASP A 88 -1.55 -19.17 -11.95
CA ASP A 88 -2.69 -18.97 -11.05
C ASP A 88 -2.83 -17.52 -10.56
N GLU A 89 -3.86 -16.84 -11.05
CA GLU A 89 -4.19 -15.45 -10.69
C GLU A 89 -4.66 -15.27 -9.25
N LYS A 90 -4.99 -16.36 -8.53
CA LYS A 90 -5.49 -16.29 -7.15
C LYS A 90 -4.40 -15.99 -6.13
N PHE A 91 -3.12 -16.12 -6.51
CA PHE A 91 -2.02 -15.77 -5.61
C PHE A 91 -2.04 -14.28 -5.27
N ARG A 92 -1.94 -13.99 -3.97
CA ARG A 92 -1.69 -12.66 -3.43
C ARG A 92 -0.19 -12.50 -3.27
N VAL A 93 0.36 -11.46 -3.88
CA VAL A 93 1.80 -11.24 -3.96
C VAL A 93 2.15 -9.96 -3.23
N ALA A 94 3.12 -10.03 -2.33
CA ALA A 94 3.84 -8.89 -1.76
C ALA A 94 5.26 -8.91 -2.31
N CYS A 95 5.75 -7.79 -2.83
CA CYS A 95 7.02 -7.73 -3.54
C CYS A 95 7.72 -6.38 -3.36
N ILE A 96 9.00 -6.35 -3.72
CA ILE A 96 9.78 -5.12 -3.86
C ILE A 96 9.90 -4.73 -5.33
N GLY A 97 9.97 -3.44 -5.60
CA GLY A 97 10.40 -2.91 -6.89
C GLY A 97 11.92 -2.66 -6.91
N LYS A 98 12.37 -1.88 -7.89
CA LYS A 98 13.79 -1.50 -8.05
C LYS A 98 14.34 -0.74 -6.84
N GLY A 99 13.50 0.00 -6.12
CA GLY A 99 13.90 0.69 -4.89
C GLY A 99 14.41 -0.27 -3.82
N GLY A 100 13.72 -1.41 -3.63
CA GLY A 100 14.16 -2.45 -2.70
C GLY A 100 15.43 -3.15 -3.18
N GLU A 101 15.50 -3.49 -4.47
CA GLU A 101 16.67 -4.15 -5.08
C GLU A 101 17.94 -3.29 -4.96
N ASN A 102 17.80 -1.98 -5.14
CA ASN A 102 18.88 -0.99 -5.05
C ASN A 102 19.09 -0.47 -3.61
N LEU A 103 18.46 -1.07 -2.61
CA LEU A 103 18.62 -0.74 -1.19
C LEU A 103 18.33 0.73 -0.84
N VAL A 104 17.40 1.37 -1.54
CA VAL A 104 16.94 2.73 -1.21
C VAL A 104 16.45 2.76 0.23
N LYS A 105 16.93 3.71 1.04
CA LYS A 105 16.71 3.71 2.49
C LYS A 105 15.24 3.79 2.91
N TYR A 106 14.38 4.27 2.03
CA TYR A 106 12.93 4.34 2.18
C TYR A 106 12.19 3.47 1.15
N ALA A 107 12.80 2.37 0.72
CA ALA A 107 12.13 1.37 -0.12
C ALA A 107 10.98 0.68 0.63
N ALA A 108 9.89 0.47 -0.10
CA ALA A 108 8.64 -0.09 0.35
C ALA A 108 8.47 -1.55 -0.09
N ILE A 109 7.56 -2.26 0.57
CA ILE A 109 7.00 -3.54 0.09
C ILE A 109 5.59 -3.27 -0.41
N ILE A 110 5.30 -3.66 -1.65
CA ILE A 110 4.02 -3.41 -2.32
C ILE A 110 3.25 -4.73 -2.48
N ASN A 111 1.96 -4.71 -2.13
CA ASN A 111 1.01 -5.79 -2.38
C ASN A 111 -0.27 -5.26 -3.03
N ASP A 112 -1.01 -6.14 -3.71
CA ASP A 112 -2.30 -5.80 -4.33
C ASP A 112 -2.24 -4.48 -5.16
N GLU A 113 -1.23 -4.38 -6.03
CA GLU A 113 -0.96 -3.28 -6.99
C GLU A 113 -0.50 -1.93 -6.42
N GLY A 114 -1.03 -1.49 -5.27
CA GLY A 114 -0.68 -0.18 -4.69
C GLY A 114 -0.72 -0.11 -3.17
N ARG A 115 -1.04 -1.21 -2.47
CA ARG A 115 -0.97 -1.24 -1.01
C ARG A 115 0.47 -1.35 -0.56
N ALA A 116 0.92 -0.40 0.25
CA ALA A 116 2.31 -0.28 0.63
C ALA A 116 2.51 -0.51 2.14
N ALA A 117 3.45 -1.38 2.49
CA ALA A 117 4.22 -1.22 3.70
C ALA A 117 5.36 -0.24 3.36
N GLY A 118 5.01 1.05 3.37
CA GLY A 118 5.80 2.13 2.76
C GLY A 118 7.04 2.53 3.54
N ARG A 119 6.86 2.95 4.79
CA ARG A 119 7.91 3.60 5.60
C ARG A 119 8.86 2.60 6.25
N CYS A 120 9.91 3.13 6.87
CA CYS A 120 10.96 2.40 7.60
C CYS A 120 11.92 1.58 6.73
N GLY A 121 11.88 1.70 5.40
CA GLY A 121 12.88 1.11 4.51
C GLY A 121 12.88 -0.42 4.49
N LEU A 122 11.78 -1.06 4.90
CA LEU A 122 11.73 -2.52 5.02
C LEU A 122 11.76 -3.22 3.65
N GLY A 123 11.43 -2.52 2.56
CA GLY A 123 11.69 -2.97 1.20
C GLY A 123 13.19 -3.16 0.90
N ALA A 124 14.05 -2.29 1.44
CA ALA A 124 15.51 -2.45 1.30
C ALA A 124 16.05 -3.59 2.17
N VAL A 125 15.43 -3.86 3.32
CA VAL A 125 15.75 -5.05 4.12
C VAL A 125 15.41 -6.32 3.34
N MET A 126 14.22 -6.37 2.72
CA MET A 126 13.79 -7.48 1.87
C MET A 126 14.70 -7.65 0.63
N GLY A 127 15.08 -6.54 -0.01
CA GLY A 127 16.04 -6.54 -1.13
C GLY A 127 17.44 -6.99 -0.75
N LYS A 128 17.96 -6.57 0.41
CA LYS A 128 19.26 -7.05 0.93
C LYS A 128 19.28 -8.56 1.07
N LYS A 129 18.17 -9.18 1.47
CA LYS A 129 18.05 -10.64 1.57
C LYS A 129 17.96 -11.35 0.21
N LYS A 130 17.99 -10.60 -0.89
CA LYS A 130 17.69 -11.03 -2.26
C LYS A 130 16.33 -11.71 -2.39
N LEU A 131 15.36 -11.27 -1.59
CA LEU A 131 13.99 -11.78 -1.63
C LEU A 131 13.13 -10.83 -2.45
N LYS A 132 12.76 -11.22 -3.67
CA LYS A 132 11.98 -10.39 -4.60
C LYS A 132 10.49 -10.31 -4.22
N ALA A 133 9.91 -11.45 -3.84
CA ALA A 133 8.49 -11.54 -3.57
C ALA A 133 8.12 -12.69 -2.63
N ILE A 134 6.95 -12.58 -2.03
CA ILE A 134 6.23 -13.65 -1.34
C ILE A 134 4.85 -13.78 -2.00
N ALA A 135 4.54 -14.95 -2.52
CA ALA A 135 3.27 -15.28 -3.15
C ALA A 135 2.48 -16.24 -2.26
N ILE A 136 1.24 -15.91 -1.93
CA ILE A 136 0.42 -16.67 -0.98
C ILE A 136 -0.95 -16.97 -1.57
N LYS A 137 -1.37 -18.22 -1.46
CA LYS A 137 -2.73 -18.68 -1.77
C LYS A 137 -3.20 -19.62 -0.68
N GLY A 138 -4.18 -19.17 0.09
CA GLY A 138 -4.77 -19.94 1.18
C GLY A 138 -6.28 -20.06 1.01
N ASN A 139 -6.82 -21.25 1.23
CA ASN A 139 -8.25 -21.54 1.18
C ASN A 139 -8.82 -22.15 2.48
N GLN A 140 -7.98 -22.36 3.51
CA GLN A 140 -8.41 -23.02 4.73
C GLN A 140 -9.49 -22.19 5.44
N PRO A 141 -10.53 -22.83 6.00
CA PRO A 141 -11.45 -22.15 6.89
C PRO A 141 -10.69 -21.67 8.13
N ILE A 142 -11.08 -20.49 8.62
CA ILE A 142 -10.53 -19.97 9.87
C ILE A 142 -11.50 -20.34 10.98
N GLU A 143 -11.04 -21.15 11.92
CA GLU A 143 -11.83 -21.51 13.10
C GLU A 143 -11.77 -20.38 14.14
N TYR A 144 -12.93 -20.10 14.73
CA TYR A 144 -13.11 -19.09 15.76
C TYR A 144 -13.66 -19.77 17.00
N PHE A 145 -13.26 -19.30 18.19
CA PHE A 145 -13.72 -19.84 19.46
C PHE A 145 -15.26 -19.77 19.59
N ASP A 146 -15.85 -18.60 19.30
CA ASP A 146 -17.29 -18.39 19.26
C ASP A 146 -17.69 -17.66 17.97
N LYS A 147 -18.21 -18.42 17.00
CA LYS A 147 -18.60 -17.89 15.69
C LYS A 147 -19.83 -16.99 15.76
N GLU A 148 -20.76 -17.27 16.67
CA GLU A 148 -22.02 -16.56 16.75
C GLU A 148 -21.84 -15.23 17.47
N GLU A 149 -21.10 -15.21 18.57
CA GLU A 149 -20.76 -13.96 19.27
C GLU A 149 -19.94 -13.03 18.37
N LEU A 150 -18.94 -13.55 17.66
CA LEU A 150 -18.15 -12.77 16.70
C LEU A 150 -19.04 -12.15 15.60
N ARG A 151 -20.07 -12.88 15.14
CA ARG A 151 -21.02 -12.40 14.14
C ARG A 151 -21.91 -11.28 14.71
N ILE A 152 -22.36 -11.39 15.96
CA ILE A 152 -23.16 -10.38 16.65
C ILE A 152 -22.33 -9.10 16.83
N GLN A 153 -21.14 -9.22 17.42
CA GLN A 153 -20.24 -8.09 17.63
C GLN A 153 -19.78 -7.45 16.31
N GLY A 154 -19.52 -8.26 15.28
CA GLY A 154 -19.15 -7.76 13.96
C GLY A 154 -20.24 -6.90 13.32
N LYS A 155 -21.52 -7.29 13.47
CA LYS A 155 -22.67 -6.50 12.99
C LYS A 155 -22.84 -5.19 13.77
N ASP A 156 -22.76 -5.24 15.10
CA ASP A 156 -22.83 -4.05 15.95
C ASP A 156 -21.70 -3.05 15.62
N THR A 157 -20.46 -3.56 15.51
CA THR A 157 -19.28 -2.77 15.13
C THR A 157 -19.47 -2.14 13.75
N LEU A 158 -19.98 -2.89 12.78
CA LEU A 158 -20.24 -2.36 11.44
C LEU A 158 -21.27 -1.22 11.47
N GLY A 159 -22.35 -1.38 12.25
CA GLY A 159 -23.35 -0.32 12.46
C GLY A 159 -22.71 0.95 13.00
N LYS A 160 -21.84 0.82 14.00
CA LYS A 160 -21.10 1.95 14.60
C LYS A 160 -20.10 2.61 13.65
N ILE A 161 -19.45 1.84 12.77
CA ILE A 161 -18.46 2.38 11.80
C ILE A 161 -19.12 3.23 10.72
N LEU A 162 -20.33 2.86 10.28
CA LEU A 162 -20.98 3.49 9.12
C LEU A 162 -21.80 4.74 9.48
N ILE A 163 -22.13 4.94 10.76
CA ILE A 163 -22.90 6.11 11.23
C ILE A 163 -22.12 7.44 11.15
N PRO A 164 -20.83 7.53 11.57
CA PRO A 164 -20.12 8.79 11.58
C PRO A 164 -19.99 9.43 10.20
N PHE A 165 -20.19 10.75 10.16
CA PHE A 165 -20.02 11.56 8.94
C PHE A 165 -18.61 11.42 8.36
N ALA A 166 -17.58 11.44 9.22
CA ALA A 166 -16.18 11.29 8.80
C ALA A 166 -15.93 9.98 8.02
N THR A 167 -16.50 8.85 8.46
CA THR A 167 -16.38 7.56 7.75
C THR A 167 -16.96 7.63 6.33
N ASN A 168 -18.09 8.30 6.17
CA ASN A 168 -18.72 8.49 4.86
C ASN A 168 -17.88 9.38 3.94
N LEU A 169 -17.21 10.38 4.50
CA LEU A 169 -16.27 11.21 3.74
C LEU A 169 -15.05 10.42 3.27
N PHE A 170 -14.46 9.56 4.12
CA PHE A 170 -13.41 8.63 3.66
C PHE A 170 -13.92 7.68 2.58
N ALA A 171 -15.14 7.18 2.71
CA ALA A 171 -15.75 6.33 1.69
C ALA A 171 -15.99 7.08 0.37
N HIS A 172 -16.24 8.39 0.41
CA HIS A 172 -16.51 9.20 -0.76
C HIS A 172 -15.23 9.78 -1.39
N TYR A 173 -14.40 10.49 -0.63
CA TYR A 173 -13.23 11.23 -1.12
C TYR A 173 -11.89 10.52 -0.87
N GLY A 174 -11.89 9.44 -0.08
CA GLY A 174 -10.65 8.75 0.28
C GLY A 174 -9.96 9.52 1.41
N THR A 175 -8.66 9.31 1.57
CA THR A 175 -7.88 10.05 2.58
C THR A 175 -7.72 11.52 2.25
N LEU A 176 -7.85 11.91 0.97
CA LEU A 176 -7.77 13.31 0.51
C LEU A 176 -8.81 14.27 1.13
N ILE A 177 -9.83 13.76 1.82
CA ILE A 177 -10.67 14.62 2.67
C ILE A 177 -9.85 15.36 3.74
N TYR A 178 -8.72 14.78 4.15
CA TYR A 178 -7.86 15.40 5.14
C TYR A 178 -7.23 16.70 4.63
N THR A 179 -7.05 16.90 3.32
CA THR A 179 -6.60 18.20 2.80
C THR A 179 -7.55 19.31 3.25
N ASP A 180 -8.86 19.14 3.05
CA ASP A 180 -9.86 20.13 3.45
C ASP A 180 -9.84 20.37 4.98
N MET A 181 -9.80 19.30 5.76
CA MET A 181 -9.79 19.38 7.22
C MET A 181 -8.51 20.00 7.77
N GLY A 182 -7.36 19.61 7.24
CA GLY A 182 -6.04 20.06 7.65
C GLY A 182 -5.82 21.54 7.33
N MET A 183 -6.31 22.02 6.18
CA MET A 183 -6.19 23.44 5.82
C MET A 183 -6.93 24.35 6.80
N VAL A 184 -8.09 23.92 7.34
CA VAL A 184 -8.86 24.70 8.32
C VAL A 184 -8.08 24.93 9.62
N ILE A 185 -7.24 23.97 10.01
CA ILE A 185 -6.46 24.03 11.25
C ILE A 185 -4.98 24.38 11.02
N GLY A 186 -4.59 24.68 9.77
CA GLY A 186 -3.22 25.01 9.41
C GLY A 186 -2.23 23.84 9.54
N ASP A 187 -2.69 22.59 9.36
CA ASP A 187 -1.88 21.37 9.54
C ASP A 187 -1.26 20.83 8.24
N VAL A 188 -1.73 21.27 7.06
CA VAL A 188 -1.16 20.77 5.79
C VAL A 188 0.14 21.52 5.49
N PRO A 189 1.29 20.82 5.40
CA PRO A 189 2.57 21.49 5.23
C PRO A 189 2.82 21.85 3.76
N ALA A 190 3.53 22.96 3.54
CA ALA A 190 3.93 23.45 2.23
C ALA A 190 5.37 23.97 2.25
N ASN A 191 6.01 23.98 1.07
CA ASN A 191 7.36 24.49 0.83
C ASN A 191 8.36 23.99 1.89
N TYR A 192 8.56 22.67 1.98
CA TYR A 192 9.42 22.04 2.99
C TYR A 192 9.14 22.50 4.43
N PHE A 193 7.87 22.38 4.86
CA PHE A 193 7.43 22.77 6.21
C PHE A 193 7.64 24.26 6.58
N THR A 194 7.99 25.13 5.63
CA THR A 194 8.18 26.56 5.91
C THR A 194 6.89 27.36 5.83
N SER A 195 5.82 26.78 5.29
CA SER A 195 4.48 27.38 5.23
C SER A 195 3.41 26.32 5.46
N THR A 196 2.22 26.77 5.84
CA THR A 196 0.98 25.97 5.85
C THR A 196 -0.14 26.65 5.06
N GLU A 197 0.15 27.79 4.44
CA GLU A 197 -0.79 28.57 3.64
C GLU A 197 -0.51 28.38 2.14
N PHE A 198 -1.52 27.90 1.41
CA PHE A 198 -1.54 27.78 -0.04
C PHE A 198 -2.97 27.61 -0.55
N ILE A 199 -3.18 27.79 -1.86
CA ILE A 199 -4.50 27.58 -2.48
C ILE A 199 -4.72 26.08 -2.67
N ALA A 200 -5.46 25.47 -1.74
CA ALA A 200 -5.68 24.03 -1.73
C ALA A 200 -6.82 23.55 -2.65
N GLU A 201 -7.61 24.45 -3.26
CA GLU A 201 -8.82 24.11 -4.02
C GLU A 201 -8.60 23.01 -5.06
N ASN A 202 -7.45 23.06 -5.75
CA ASN A 202 -7.07 22.10 -6.79
C ASN A 202 -6.44 20.80 -6.28
N LEU A 203 -6.31 20.63 -4.96
CA LEU A 203 -5.67 19.49 -4.29
C LEU A 203 -6.59 18.77 -3.30
N THR A 204 -7.88 19.08 -3.32
CA THR A 204 -8.89 18.44 -2.48
C THR A 204 -9.36 17.11 -3.06
N GLY A 205 -9.98 16.27 -2.23
CA GLY A 205 -10.62 15.05 -2.71
C GLY A 205 -11.76 15.32 -3.71
N ARG A 206 -12.43 16.47 -3.62
CA ARG A 206 -13.42 16.92 -4.59
C ARG A 206 -12.77 17.22 -5.94
N ALA A 207 -11.71 18.02 -5.95
CA ALA A 207 -11.00 18.40 -7.17
C ALA A 207 -10.47 17.18 -7.93
N LEU A 208 -9.94 16.16 -7.23
CA LEU A 208 -9.48 14.94 -7.89
C LEU A 208 -10.60 14.26 -8.68
N LYS A 209 -11.81 14.20 -8.12
CA LYS A 209 -12.98 13.58 -8.79
C LYS A 209 -13.58 14.41 -9.91
N GLU A 210 -13.47 15.73 -9.83
CA GLU A 210 -13.94 16.63 -10.88
C GLU A 210 -12.98 16.62 -12.08
N GLN A 211 -11.68 16.42 -11.83
CA GLN A 211 -10.63 16.43 -12.87
C GLN A 211 -10.37 15.04 -13.48
N TYR A 212 -10.60 13.95 -12.73
CA TYR A 212 -10.27 12.59 -13.17
C TYR A 212 -11.39 11.59 -12.84
N VAL A 213 -11.42 10.47 -13.58
CA VAL A 213 -12.27 9.33 -13.23
C VAL A 213 -11.62 8.56 -12.08
N VAL A 214 -12.29 8.56 -10.92
CA VAL A 214 -11.79 7.92 -9.70
C VAL A 214 -12.67 6.75 -9.28
N LEU A 215 -12.10 5.55 -9.33
CA LEU A 215 -12.73 4.31 -8.89
C LEU A 215 -12.47 4.07 -7.41
N LYS A 216 -13.48 3.54 -6.70
CA LYS A 216 -13.38 3.15 -5.29
C LYS A 216 -13.12 1.66 -5.16
N TYR A 217 -12.24 1.29 -4.22
CA TYR A 217 -12.07 -0.10 -3.80
C TYR A 217 -11.84 -0.23 -2.29
N ALA A 218 -11.96 -1.46 -1.77
CA ALA A 218 -11.81 -1.76 -0.35
C ALA A 218 -10.80 -2.88 -0.11
N CYS A 219 -10.11 -2.82 1.02
CA CYS A 219 -9.40 -3.97 1.59
C CYS A 219 -10.41 -5.08 1.95
N SER A 220 -9.94 -6.32 2.08
CA SER A 220 -10.81 -7.46 2.38
C SER A 220 -11.63 -7.23 3.66
N GLY A 221 -12.96 -7.33 3.57
CA GLY A 221 -13.85 -7.16 4.73
C GLY A 221 -13.96 -5.73 5.29
N CYS A 222 -13.47 -4.72 4.56
CA CYS A 222 -13.62 -3.32 4.94
C CYS A 222 -14.88 -2.72 4.32
N ALA A 223 -15.77 -2.14 5.14
CA ALA A 223 -16.99 -1.49 4.66
C ALA A 223 -16.79 -0.02 4.26
N ILE A 224 -15.65 0.59 4.60
CA ILE A 224 -15.36 2.00 4.32
C ILE A 224 -14.96 2.19 2.86
N GLY A 225 -13.99 1.41 2.37
CA GLY A 225 -13.51 1.52 0.99
C GLY A 225 -12.85 2.86 0.67
N CYS A 226 -11.84 3.26 1.47
CA CYS A 226 -11.12 4.51 1.23
C CYS A 226 -10.21 4.47 -0.01
N GLY A 227 -9.85 3.28 -0.51
CA GLY A 227 -8.89 3.12 -1.61
C GLY A 227 -9.39 3.77 -2.91
N ARG A 228 -8.48 4.43 -3.61
CA ARG A 228 -8.75 5.13 -4.87
C ARG A 228 -7.92 4.55 -6.00
N LYS A 229 -8.51 4.38 -7.17
CA LYS A 229 -7.79 4.19 -8.42
C LYS A 229 -8.17 5.31 -9.36
N THR A 230 -7.19 6.07 -9.82
CA THR A 230 -7.38 7.17 -10.76
C THR A 230 -7.09 6.65 -12.17
N LEU A 231 -8.03 6.82 -13.10
CA LEU A 231 -7.75 6.64 -14.52
C LEU A 231 -6.99 7.87 -15.00
N PHE A 232 -5.82 7.64 -15.57
CA PHE A 232 -4.87 8.70 -15.90
C PHE A 232 -4.25 8.44 -17.27
N GLU A 233 -4.17 9.49 -18.09
CA GLU A 233 -3.47 9.40 -19.38
C GLU A 233 -1.97 9.65 -19.18
N MET A 234 -1.16 8.66 -19.55
CA MET A 234 0.30 8.74 -19.53
C MET A 234 0.84 8.24 -20.87
N ASP A 235 1.62 9.09 -21.54
CA ASP A 235 2.23 8.79 -22.85
C ASP A 235 1.22 8.31 -23.91
N GLY A 236 0.04 8.95 -23.95
CA GLY A 236 -1.04 8.63 -24.88
C GLY A 236 -1.77 7.32 -24.60
N LYS A 237 -1.60 6.74 -23.40
CA LYS A 237 -2.32 5.55 -22.94
C LYS A 237 -3.02 5.82 -21.62
N GLU A 238 -4.28 5.42 -21.53
CA GLU A 238 -4.98 5.40 -20.25
C GLU A 238 -4.44 4.25 -19.38
N ILE A 239 -4.11 4.57 -18.13
CA ILE A 239 -3.62 3.64 -17.13
C ILE A 239 -4.41 3.78 -15.83
N GLU A 240 -4.53 2.68 -15.09
CA GLU A 240 -5.00 2.70 -13.71
C GLU A 240 -3.83 2.98 -12.75
N VAL A 241 -3.95 4.06 -11.96
CA VAL A 241 -3.01 4.45 -10.91
C VAL A 241 -3.67 4.29 -9.54
N ASP A 242 -3.08 3.52 -8.64
CA ASP A 242 -3.57 3.41 -7.26
C ASP A 242 -3.22 4.67 -6.44
N GLY A 243 -4.22 5.31 -5.84
CA GLY A 243 -4.12 6.58 -5.14
C GLY A 243 -4.35 7.80 -6.06
N PRO A 244 -3.80 8.98 -5.69
CA PRO A 244 -2.95 9.20 -4.51
C PRO A 244 -3.76 9.20 -3.20
N GLU A 245 -3.12 8.73 -2.12
CA GLU A 245 -3.60 9.00 -0.76
C GLU A 245 -3.18 10.43 -0.33
N TYR A 246 -3.77 10.96 0.75
CA TYR A 246 -3.51 12.32 1.23
C TYR A 246 -2.02 12.61 1.41
N GLU A 247 -1.28 11.72 2.08
CA GLU A 247 0.12 11.95 2.39
C GLU A 247 0.97 12.03 1.13
N THR A 248 0.64 11.24 0.10
CA THR A 248 1.30 11.34 -1.20
C THR A 248 1.01 12.67 -1.87
N ALA A 249 -0.24 13.12 -1.85
CA ALA A 249 -0.61 14.41 -2.42
C ALA A 249 0.02 15.59 -1.67
N ALA A 250 0.09 15.54 -0.34
CA ALA A 250 0.77 16.54 0.46
C ALA A 250 2.30 16.55 0.18
N ALA A 251 2.93 15.38 0.13
CA ALA A 251 4.39 15.25 -0.02
C ALA A 251 4.90 15.66 -1.41
N PHE A 252 4.18 15.36 -2.49
CA PHE A 252 4.57 15.77 -3.85
C PHE A 252 3.89 17.06 -4.33
N GLY A 253 2.85 17.50 -3.63
CA GLY A 253 2.10 18.71 -3.94
C GLY A 253 2.65 19.93 -3.20
N PRO A 254 1.96 20.43 -2.17
CA PRO A 254 2.28 21.69 -1.50
C PRO A 254 3.68 21.69 -0.90
N MET A 255 4.18 20.55 -0.41
CA MET A 255 5.56 20.42 0.08
C MET A 255 6.60 20.81 -0.97
N CYS A 256 6.32 20.55 -2.24
CA CYS A 256 7.16 20.88 -3.39
C CYS A 256 6.71 22.15 -4.14
N GLY A 257 5.74 22.90 -3.62
CA GLY A 257 5.15 24.05 -4.31
C GLY A 257 4.27 23.69 -5.51
N VAL A 258 3.83 22.44 -5.62
CA VAL A 258 3.01 21.92 -6.72
C VAL A 258 1.53 21.89 -6.31
N LEU A 259 0.68 22.60 -7.06
CA LEU A 259 -0.74 22.80 -6.71
C LEU A 259 -1.73 22.21 -7.73
N ASN A 260 -1.34 21.16 -8.45
CA ASN A 260 -2.20 20.41 -9.36
C ASN A 260 -1.90 18.90 -9.31
N PHE A 261 -2.90 18.08 -9.68
CA PHE A 261 -2.82 16.63 -9.49
C PHE A 261 -1.95 15.88 -10.52
N GLU A 262 -1.80 16.39 -11.74
CA GLU A 262 -1.09 15.66 -12.81
C GLU A 262 0.34 15.21 -12.41
N PRO A 263 1.25 16.09 -11.96
CA PRO A 263 2.58 15.67 -11.48
C PRO A 263 2.52 14.77 -10.24
N ILE A 264 1.55 14.99 -9.35
CA ILE A 264 1.36 14.20 -8.13
C ILE A 264 0.98 12.76 -8.47
N ILE A 265 0.03 12.57 -9.39
CA ILE A 265 -0.43 11.24 -9.85
C ILE A 265 0.73 10.51 -10.54
N LYS A 266 1.50 11.20 -11.38
CA LYS A 266 2.70 10.65 -12.04
C LYS A 266 3.74 10.19 -11.01
N ALA A 267 4.10 11.04 -10.05
CA ALA A 267 5.08 10.72 -9.00
C ALA A 267 4.62 9.55 -8.12
N ASN A 268 3.34 9.56 -7.72
CA ASN A 268 2.71 8.46 -7.00
C ASN A 268 2.80 7.14 -7.78
N HIS A 269 2.48 7.16 -9.07
CA HIS A 269 2.55 5.97 -9.92
C HIS A 269 3.97 5.42 -9.98
N MET A 270 4.97 6.28 -10.20
CA MET A 270 6.38 5.88 -10.21
C MET A 270 6.82 5.29 -8.87
N CYS A 271 6.43 5.89 -7.74
CA CYS A 271 6.76 5.36 -6.41
C CYS A 271 6.18 3.96 -6.18
N ASN A 272 4.93 3.74 -6.60
CA ASN A 272 4.30 2.42 -6.51
C ASN A 272 5.03 1.39 -7.38
N LEU A 273 5.40 1.75 -8.61
CA LEU A 273 6.14 0.87 -9.53
C LEU A 273 7.55 0.52 -9.02
N ASP A 274 8.30 1.53 -8.57
CA ASP A 274 9.66 1.33 -8.06
C ASP A 274 9.68 0.75 -6.64
N GLY A 275 8.56 0.78 -5.93
CA GLY A 275 8.45 0.29 -4.56
C GLY A 275 9.23 1.17 -3.59
N VAL A 276 8.92 2.47 -3.57
CA VAL A 276 9.50 3.45 -2.63
C VAL A 276 8.41 4.24 -1.92
N ASP A 277 8.70 4.66 -0.68
CA ASP A 277 7.79 5.47 0.14
C ASP A 277 7.53 6.84 -0.49
N THR A 278 6.27 7.17 -0.73
CA THR A 278 5.87 8.46 -1.32
C THR A 278 6.16 9.63 -0.38
N ILE A 279 6.01 9.44 0.94
CA ILE A 279 6.26 10.50 1.93
C ILE A 279 7.74 10.86 1.92
N SER A 280 8.61 9.88 2.18
CA SER A 280 10.05 10.13 2.21
C SER A 280 10.57 10.62 0.84
N SER A 281 10.01 10.13 -0.27
CA SER A 281 10.41 10.60 -1.61
C SER A 281 10.04 12.07 -1.83
N GLY A 282 8.79 12.46 -1.61
CA GLY A 282 8.36 13.86 -1.78
C GLY A 282 9.03 14.82 -0.79
N VAL A 283 9.20 14.41 0.46
CA VAL A 283 9.93 15.21 1.47
C VAL A 283 11.42 15.36 1.12
N SER A 284 12.06 14.32 0.56
CA SER A 284 13.46 14.42 0.13
C SER A 284 13.64 15.31 -1.10
N ILE A 285 12.62 15.42 -1.96
CA ILE A 285 12.64 16.30 -3.13
C ILE A 285 12.39 17.77 -2.75
N SER A 286 11.59 18.00 -1.71
CA SER A 286 11.27 19.36 -1.25
C SER A 286 12.39 20.02 -0.42
N PHE A 287 13.32 19.23 0.15
CA PHE A 287 14.47 19.71 0.91
C PHE A 287 15.46 20.49 0.04
#